data_AF-A0A7Y2HR15-F1
#
_entry.id   AF-A0A7Y2HR15-F1
#
_cell.length_a   1.000
_cell.length_b   1.000
_cell.length_c   1.000
_cell.angle_alpha   90.00
_cell.angle_beta   90.00
_cell.angle_gamma   90.00
#
_symmetry.space_group_name_H-M   'P 1'
#
loop_
_entity.id
_entity.type
_entity.pdbx_description
1 polymer ?
#
loop_
_entity_poly.entity_id
_entity_poly.type
_entity_poly.pdbx_seq_one_letter_code
_entity_poly.pdbx_strand_id
1 'polypeptide(L)'
;MFVELLAAGALGVFSHVKSKDFVRKRLRFTSIVEKPGLGLFSGAIATVAAAPVVAVLPIVGAGTAIAFGAAIGTGVAVGARQARQGLLPED
;
A
#
# COMPACT_ATOMS: atom_id res chain seq x y z
N MET A 1 -20.41 -11.69 -1.18
CA MET A 1 -20.20 -11.41 0.26
C MET A 1 -19.00 -12.12 0.88
N PHE A 2 -18.94 -13.47 0.99
CA PHE A 2 -17.79 -14.13 1.66
C PHE A 2 -16.51 -14.18 0.81
N VAL A 3 -16.65 -14.42 -0.50
CA VAL A 3 -15.53 -14.44 -1.47
C VAL A 3 -14.89 -13.05 -1.60
N GLU A 4 -15.69 -11.98 -1.50
CA GLU A 4 -15.20 -10.59 -1.47
C GLU A 4 -14.33 -10.29 -0.27
N LEU A 5 -14.79 -10.69 0.92
CA LEU A 5 -14.06 -10.41 2.15
C LEU A 5 -12.71 -11.14 2.15
N LEU A 6 -12.69 -12.37 1.63
CA LEU A 6 -11.45 -13.14 1.45
C LEU A 6 -10.53 -12.51 0.40
N ALA A 7 -11.07 -12.12 -0.76
CA ALA A 7 -10.29 -11.48 -1.80
C ALA A 7 -9.74 -10.12 -1.34
N ALA A 8 -10.57 -9.28 -0.72
CA ALA A 8 -10.19 -7.97 -0.20
C ALA A 8 -9.20 -8.09 0.97
N GLY A 9 -9.40 -9.04 1.87
CA GLY A 9 -8.46 -9.34 2.96
C GLY A 9 -7.11 -9.80 2.42
N ALA A 10 -7.09 -10.73 1.47
CA ALA A 10 -5.87 -11.21 0.84
C ALA A 10 -5.15 -10.09 0.05
N LEU A 11 -5.88 -9.31 -0.75
CA LEU A 11 -5.35 -8.17 -1.49
C LEU A 11 -4.83 -7.07 -0.56
N GLY A 12 -5.51 -6.79 0.55
CA GLY A 12 -5.09 -5.79 1.53
C GLY A 12 -3.81 -6.18 2.26
N VAL A 13 -3.71 -7.43 2.71
CA VAL A 13 -2.48 -7.94 3.36
C VAL A 13 -1.34 -8.00 2.34
N PHE A 14 -1.61 -8.53 1.15
CA PHE A 14 -0.60 -8.66 0.11
C PHE A 14 -0.09 -7.29 -0.35
N SER A 15 -0.98 -6.32 -0.57
CA SER A 15 -0.61 -4.97 -0.98
C SER A 15 0.20 -4.27 0.11
N HIS A 16 -0.21 -4.37 1.38
CA HIS A 16 0.53 -3.79 2.50
C HIS A 16 1.96 -4.32 2.58
N VAL A 17 2.13 -5.64 2.51
CA VAL A 17 3.45 -6.30 2.59
C VAL A 17 4.31 -5.92 1.39
N LYS A 18 3.78 -6.01 0.16
CA LYS A 18 4.53 -5.65 -1.06
C LYS A 18 4.93 -4.18 -1.07
N SER A 19 4.04 -3.28 -0.68
CA SER A 19 4.31 -1.85 -0.63
C SER A 19 5.39 -1.52 0.39
N LYS A 20 5.35 -2.14 1.58
CA LYS A 20 6.40 -1.99 2.59
C LYS A 20 7.76 -2.48 2.07
N ASP A 21 7.79 -3.67 1.48
CA ASP A 21 9.02 -4.31 1.04
C ASP A 21 9.63 -3.62 -0.19
N PHE A 22 8.80 -3.15 -1.12
CA PHE A 22 9.22 -2.35 -2.27
C PHE A 22 9.91 -1.05 -1.82
N VAL A 23 9.30 -0.31 -0.89
CA VAL A 23 9.88 0.95 -0.41
C VAL A 23 11.18 0.69 0.35
N ARG A 24 11.22 -0.36 1.15
CA ARG A 24 12.38 -0.75 1.95
C ARG A 24 13.56 -1.25 1.13
N LYS A 25 13.32 -2.04 0.07
CA LYS A 25 14.37 -2.63 -0.78
C LYS A 25 14.75 -1.75 -1.97
N ARG A 26 13.78 -1.14 -2.67
CA ARG A 26 14.01 -0.38 -3.91
C ARG A 26 14.20 1.12 -3.70
N LEU A 27 13.40 1.73 -2.82
CA LEU A 27 13.42 3.19 -2.66
C LEU A 27 14.40 3.69 -1.59
N ARG A 28 15.06 2.79 -0.85
CA ARG A 28 16.11 3.11 0.15
C ARG A 28 17.19 4.05 -0.37
N PHE A 29 17.54 3.93 -1.65
CA PHE A 29 18.64 4.69 -2.26
C PHE A 29 18.19 6.01 -2.88
N THR A 30 16.93 6.42 -2.68
CA THR A 30 16.35 7.60 -3.32
C THR A 30 15.89 8.61 -2.27
N SER A 31 16.18 9.90 -2.50
CA SER A 31 15.75 11.03 -1.66
C SER A 31 14.24 11.15 -1.47
N ILE A 32 13.47 10.42 -2.27
CA ILE A 32 12.01 10.29 -2.15
C ILE A 32 11.62 9.65 -0.80
N VAL A 33 12.41 8.73 -0.25
CA VAL A 33 12.13 8.09 1.06
C VAL A 33 12.30 9.04 2.23
N GLU A 34 13.11 10.09 2.12
CA GLU A 34 13.28 11.11 3.17
C GLU A 34 12.09 12.07 3.31
N LYS A 35 11.17 12.10 2.34
CA LYS A 35 10.00 12.96 2.41
C LYS A 35 8.93 12.39 3.38
N PRO A 36 8.52 13.12 4.43
CA PRO A 36 7.55 12.63 5.42
C PRO A 36 6.15 12.38 4.82
N GLY A 37 5.83 12.96 3.66
CA GLY A 37 4.55 12.77 2.97
C GLY A 37 4.44 11.52 2.09
N LEU A 38 5.48 10.70 1.95
CA LEU A 38 5.51 9.63 0.95
C LEU A 38 4.38 8.60 1.11
N GLY A 39 4.05 8.24 2.37
CA GLY A 39 2.94 7.33 2.67
C GLY A 39 1.58 7.87 2.26
N LEU A 40 1.36 9.18 2.45
CA LEU A 40 0.10 9.82 2.09
C LEU A 40 -0.06 9.95 0.58
N PHE A 41 1.00 10.37 -0.13
CA PHE A 41 0.99 10.46 -1.59
C PHE A 41 0.81 9.10 -2.25
N SER A 42 1.53 8.08 -1.78
CA SER A 42 1.38 6.71 -2.31
C SER A 42 0.00 6.14 -2.02
N GLY A 43 -0.56 6.38 -0.83
CA GLY A 43 -1.94 6.01 -0.51
C GLY A 43 -2.96 6.69 -1.43
N ALA A 44 -2.82 8.01 -1.66
CA ALA A 44 -3.69 8.76 -2.55
C ALA A 44 -3.61 8.27 -4.00
N ILE A 45 -2.39 8.07 -4.53
CA ILE A 45 -2.16 7.53 -5.87
C ILE A 45 -2.75 6.12 -5.99
N ALA A 46 -2.57 5.28 -4.96
CA ALA A 46 -3.12 3.94 -4.94
C ALA A 46 -4.65 3.92 -4.92
N THR A 47 -5.29 4.81 -4.16
CA THR A 47 -6.77 4.95 -4.16
C THR A 47 -7.28 5.35 -5.55
N VAL A 48 -6.65 6.33 -6.19
CA VAL A 48 -7.05 6.79 -7.53
C VAL A 48 -6.82 5.69 -8.57
N ALA A 49 -5.72 4.94 -8.48
CA ALA A 49 -5.44 3.81 -9.36
C ALA A 49 -6.39 2.63 -9.13
N ALA A 50 -6.85 2.43 -7.88
CA ALA A 50 -7.82 1.40 -7.54
C ALA A 50 -9.24 1.77 -7.97
N ALA A 51 -9.58 3.06 -8.08
CA ALA A 51 -10.92 3.53 -8.45
C ALA A 51 -11.48 2.88 -9.73
N PRO A 52 -10.75 2.80 -10.88
CA PRO A 52 -11.27 2.12 -12.08
C PRO A 52 -11.42 0.61 -11.91
N VAL A 53 -10.57 -0.05 -11.10
CA VAL A 53 -10.67 -1.50 -10.83
C VAL A 53 -11.91 -1.80 -10.00
N VAL A 54 -12.16 -0.97 -8.99
CA VAL A 54 -13.32 -1.04 -8.09
C VAL A 54 -14.61 -0.66 -8.85
N ALA A 55 -14.54 0.27 -9.81
CA ALA A 55 -15.68 0.62 -10.67
C ALA A 55 -16.09 -0.51 -11.63
N VAL A 56 -15.16 -1.38 -12.05
CA VAL A 56 -15.42 -2.50 -12.97
C VAL A 56 -15.88 -3.76 -12.24
N LEU A 57 -15.48 -3.96 -10.97
CA LEU A 57 -16.02 -5.04 -10.13
C LEU A 57 -17.19 -4.50 -9.29
N PRO A 58 -18.47 -4.73 -9.65
CA PRO A 58 -19.64 -4.32 -8.83
C PRO A 58 -19.70 -5.01 -7.45
N ILE A 59 -18.77 -5.93 -7.23
CA ILE A 59 -18.52 -6.75 -6.05
C ILE A 59 -17.65 -5.98 -5.01
N VAL A 60 -16.96 -4.93 -5.44
CA VAL A 60 -16.00 -4.19 -4.61
C VAL A 60 -16.43 -2.73 -4.60
N GLY A 61 -16.94 -2.23 -3.46
CA GLY A 61 -17.47 -0.86 -3.37
C GLY A 61 -16.41 0.20 -3.05
N ALA A 62 -16.82 1.47 -2.98
CA ALA A 62 -15.95 2.60 -2.64
C ALA A 62 -15.18 2.42 -1.31
N GLY A 63 -15.76 1.73 -0.33
CA GLY A 63 -15.10 1.41 0.94
C GLY A 63 -13.83 0.58 0.77
N THR A 64 -13.80 -0.33 -0.21
CA THR A 64 -12.63 -1.18 -0.46
C THR A 64 -11.52 -0.40 -1.17
N ALA A 65 -11.84 0.57 -2.04
CA ALA A 65 -10.85 1.46 -2.63
C ALA A 65 -10.13 2.29 -1.55
N ILE A 66 -10.90 2.82 -0.59
CA ILE A 66 -10.36 3.59 0.54
C ILE A 66 -9.53 2.68 1.45
N ALA A 67 -10.03 1.50 1.81
CA ALA A 67 -9.31 0.55 2.64
C ALA A 67 -8.01 0.08 1.97
N PHE A 68 -8.03 -0.16 0.65
CA PHE A 68 -6.87 -0.55 -0.14
C PHE A 68 -5.83 0.57 -0.21
N GLY A 69 -6.25 1.81 -0.48
CA GLY A 69 -5.38 2.98 -0.44
C GLY A 69 -4.74 3.21 0.94
N ALA A 70 -5.53 3.03 2.01
CA ALA A 70 -5.03 3.11 3.37
C ALA A 70 -4.04 1.98 3.70
N ALA A 71 -4.30 0.75 3.28
CA ALA A 71 -3.40 -0.39 3.46
C ALA A 71 -2.05 -0.16 2.77
N ILE A 72 -2.08 0.38 1.54
CA ILE A 72 -0.86 0.73 0.79
C ILE A 72 -0.15 1.92 1.43
N GLY A 73 -0.84 3.01 1.73
CA GLY A 73 -0.23 4.21 2.30
C GLY A 73 0.44 3.95 3.65
N THR A 74 -0.21 3.16 4.51
CA THR A 74 0.38 2.70 5.78
C THR A 74 1.57 1.78 5.57
N GLY A 75 1.51 0.85 4.62
CA GLY A 75 2.62 -0.04 4.27
C GLY A 75 3.84 0.73 3.74
N VAL A 76 3.62 1.73 2.87
CA VAL A 76 4.67 2.61 2.36
C VAL A 76 5.24 3.48 3.48
N ALA A 77 4.42 4.05 4.35
CA ALA A 77 4.90 4.87 5.47
C ALA A 77 5.81 4.07 6.42
N VAL A 78 5.40 2.86 6.79
CA VAL A 78 6.19 1.96 7.64
C VAL A 78 7.46 1.51 6.91
N GLY A 79 7.37 1.17 5.63
CA GLY A 79 8.52 0.76 4.81
C GLY A 79 9.55 1.87 4.65
N ALA A 80 9.09 3.11 4.42
CA ALA A 80 9.95 4.29 4.34
C ALA A 80 10.65 4.57 5.68
N ARG A 81 9.92 4.45 6.80
CA ARG A 81 10.50 4.60 8.14
C ARG A 81 11.55 3.53 8.43
N GLN A 82 11.29 2.27 8.10
CA GLN A 82 12.25 1.17 8.28
C GLN A 82 13.48 1.32 7.38
N ALA A 83 13.31 1.77 6.13
CA ALA A 83 14.40 2.06 5.21
C ALA A 83 15.35 3.13 5.77
N ARG A 84 14.80 4.22 6.34
CA ARG A 84 15.59 5.28 6.99
C ARG A 84 16.35 4.79 8.21
N GLN A 85 15.80 3.82 8.94
CA GLN A 85 16.41 3.26 10.15
C GLN A 85 17.47 2.18 9.85
N GLY A 86 17.71 1.86 8.57
CA GLY A 86 18.67 0.81 8.19
C GLY A 86 18.25 -0.60 8.57
N LEU A 87 17.03 -0.79 9.11
CA LEU A 87 16.49 -2.10 9.41
C LEU A 87 16.31 -2.84 8.09
N LEU A 88 16.96 -3.97 7.87
CA LEU A 88 16.76 -4.87 6.73
C LEU A 88 15.79 -6.01 7.10
N PRO A 89 14.99 -6.55 6.16
CA PRO A 89 14.27 -7.78 6.40
C PRO A 89 15.28 -8.89 6.70
N GLU A 90 15.07 -9.60 7.79
CA GLU A 90 15.73 -10.88 8.03
C GLU A 90 14.95 -11.90 7.19
N ASP A 91 15.58 -12.38 6.11
CA ASP A 91 14.96 -13.28 5.13
C ASP A 91 14.68 -14.67 5.72
#